data_AF-A0A229SJV6-F1
#
_entry.id   AF-A0A229SJV6-F1
#
_cell.length_a   1.000
_cell.length_b   1.000
_cell.length_c   1.000
_cell.angle_alpha   90.00
_cell.angle_beta   90.00
_cell.angle_gamma   90.00
#
_symmetry.space_group_name_H-M   'P 1'
#
loop_
_entity.id
_entity.type
_entity.pdbx_description
1 polymer ?
#
loop_
_entity_poly.entity_id
_entity_poly.type
_entity_poly.pdbx_seq_one_letter_code
_entity_poly.pdbx_strand_id
1 'polypeptide(L)'
;AFALVALMESLMTAKLVDDITDTHSNKTREAIGQGIANVVTGFFGGMGGCAMIGQTMINVKTAGARTRLSTFLAGVFLMVLCLAFGPVVSQIPMAALVAVMVLVAVGTFDWHSIAPATLKRMPIGEITVMVVTVAVVVATDNLAIGVVIGSITAMVIFARRVAHL
;
A
#
# COMPACT_ATOMS: atom_id res chain seq x y z
N ALA A 1 7.84 -7.91 -8.59
CA ALA A 1 7.60 -7.32 -7.26
C ALA A 1 6.25 -6.61 -7.16
N PHE A 2 5.91 -5.70 -8.07
CA PHE A 2 4.67 -4.89 -8.00
C PHE A 2 3.39 -5.69 -7.72
N ALA A 3 3.11 -6.76 -8.46
CA ALA A 3 1.87 -7.55 -8.29
C ALA A 3 1.73 -8.15 -6.88
N LEU A 4 2.83 -8.62 -6.27
CA LEU A 4 2.80 -9.17 -4.91
C LEU A 4 2.47 -8.09 -3.88
N VAL A 5 3.16 -6.94 -3.95
CA VAL A 5 2.92 -5.81 -3.04
C VAL A 5 1.51 -5.27 -3.20
N ALA A 6 1.06 -5.10 -4.45
CA ALA A 6 -0.27 -4.60 -4.78
C ALA A 6 -1.38 -5.53 -4.26
N LEU A 7 -1.19 -6.85 -4.31
CA LEU A 7 -2.12 -7.82 -3.74
C LEU A 7 -2.07 -7.84 -2.22
N MET A 8 -0.88 -7.75 -1.59
CA MET A 8 -0.77 -7.68 -0.13
C MET A 8 -1.53 -6.47 0.42
N GLU A 9 -1.32 -5.28 -0.17
CA GLU A 9 -2.06 -4.06 0.19
C GLU A 9 -3.57 -4.21 0.02
N SER A 10 -4.00 -4.79 -1.10
CA SER A 10 -5.43 -5.01 -1.35
C SER A 10 -6.07 -5.97 -0.36
N LEU A 11 -5.40 -7.08 -0.05
CA LEU A 11 -5.90 -8.06 0.90
C LEU A 11 -5.89 -7.55 2.34
N MET A 12 -4.88 -6.79 2.75
CA MET A 12 -4.84 -6.11 4.05
C MET A 12 -5.95 -5.07 4.17
N THR A 13 -6.15 -4.26 3.12
CA THR A 13 -7.23 -3.28 3.05
C THR A 13 -8.60 -3.97 3.13
N ALA A 14 -8.82 -5.02 2.34
CA ALA A 14 -10.09 -5.76 2.33
C ALA A 14 -10.38 -6.37 3.70
N LYS A 15 -9.37 -6.91 4.39
CA LYS A 15 -9.53 -7.43 5.75
C LYS A 15 -9.92 -6.32 6.74
N LEU A 16 -9.26 -5.17 6.69
CA LEU A 16 -9.60 -4.04 7.55
C LEU A 16 -11.04 -3.55 7.32
N VAL A 17 -11.50 -3.52 6.06
CA VAL A 17 -12.89 -3.17 5.73
C VAL A 17 -13.85 -4.22 6.28
N ASP A 18 -13.57 -5.51 6.02
CA ASP A 18 -14.38 -6.63 6.52
C ASP A 18 -14.58 -6.55 8.05
N ASP A 19 -13.51 -6.25 8.79
CA ASP A 19 -13.50 -6.14 10.25
C ASP A 19 -14.30 -4.92 10.75
N ILE A 20 -14.44 -3.85 9.95
CA ILE A 20 -15.21 -2.65 10.31
C ILE A 20 -16.69 -2.79 9.95
N THR A 21 -16.98 -3.46 8.84
CA THR A 21 -18.35 -3.60 8.33
C THR A 21 -19.04 -4.87 8.79
N ASP A 22 -18.32 -5.76 9.49
CA ASP A 22 -18.76 -7.10 9.90
C ASP A 22 -19.25 -7.95 8.71
N THR A 23 -18.58 -7.80 7.56
CA THR A 23 -18.94 -8.52 6.32
C THR A 23 -17.75 -9.27 5.77
N HIS A 24 -17.96 -10.48 5.23
CA HIS A 24 -16.90 -11.21 4.55
C HIS A 24 -16.77 -10.83 3.08
N SER A 25 -15.57 -10.44 2.66
CA SER A 25 -15.18 -10.30 1.25
C SER A 25 -14.53 -11.58 0.70
N ASN A 26 -14.66 -11.81 -0.60
CA ASN A 26 -13.94 -12.87 -1.31
C ASN A 26 -12.62 -12.31 -1.87
N LYS A 27 -11.50 -12.77 -1.30
CA LYS A 27 -10.14 -12.30 -1.57
C LYS A 27 -9.67 -12.71 -2.97
N THR A 28 -10.12 -13.86 -3.47
CA THR A 28 -9.86 -14.29 -4.86
C THR A 28 -10.56 -13.36 -5.84
N ARG A 29 -11.80 -12.96 -5.55
CA ARG A 29 -12.54 -12.01 -6.40
C ARG A 29 -11.88 -10.63 -6.40
N GLU A 30 -11.35 -10.20 -5.26
CA GLU A 30 -10.58 -8.95 -5.15
C GLU A 30 -9.30 -9.00 -6.00
N ALA A 31 -8.52 -10.08 -5.89
CA ALA A 31 -7.30 -10.27 -6.67
C ALA A 31 -7.56 -10.29 -8.19
N ILE A 32 -8.61 -10.99 -8.62
CA ILE A 32 -9.02 -11.02 -10.03
C ILE A 32 -9.49 -9.63 -10.48
N GLY A 33 -10.31 -8.94 -9.67
CA GLY A 33 -10.79 -7.60 -9.96
C GLY A 33 -9.65 -6.59 -10.13
N GLN A 34 -8.68 -6.60 -9.21
CA GLN A 34 -7.49 -5.75 -9.28
C GLN A 34 -6.60 -6.09 -10.50
N GLY A 35 -6.46 -7.38 -10.82
CA GLY A 35 -5.73 -7.83 -12.01
C GLY A 35 -6.37 -7.31 -13.30
N ILE A 36 -7.68 -7.48 -13.46
CA ILE A 36 -8.43 -6.97 -14.61
C ILE A 36 -8.33 -5.44 -14.68
N ALA A 37 -8.51 -4.74 -13.57
CA ALA A 37 -8.39 -3.29 -13.52
C ALA A 37 -7.01 -2.81 -13.99
N ASN A 38 -5.92 -3.45 -13.53
CA ASN A 38 -4.57 -3.08 -13.94
C ASN A 38 -4.26 -3.43 -15.40
N VAL A 39 -4.81 -4.53 -15.93
CA VAL A 39 -4.67 -4.87 -17.37
C VAL A 39 -5.36 -3.82 -18.23
N VAL A 40 -6.61 -3.46 -17.90
CA VAL A 40 -7.35 -2.40 -18.60
C VAL A 40 -6.60 -1.08 -18.51
N THR A 41 -6.19 -0.66 -17.31
CA THR A 41 -5.41 0.57 -17.11
C THR A 41 -4.13 0.59 -17.95
N GLY A 42 -3.43 -0.54 -18.08
CA GLY A 42 -2.25 -0.67 -18.94
C GLY A 42 -2.53 -0.42 -20.41
N PHE A 43 -3.67 -0.88 -20.95
CA PHE A 43 -4.07 -0.59 -22.33
C PHE A 43 -4.37 0.89 -22.58
N PHE A 44 -4.80 1.63 -21.55
CA PHE A 44 -5.01 3.07 -21.61
C PHE A 44 -3.75 3.89 -21.27
N GLY A 45 -2.58 3.25 -21.12
CA GLY A 45 -1.31 3.91 -20.79
C GLY A 45 -1.22 4.41 -19.34
N GLY A 46 -2.10 3.94 -18.46
CA GLY A 46 -2.10 4.31 -17.04
C GLY A 46 -1.07 3.54 -16.22
N MET A 47 -0.77 4.06 -15.03
CA MET A 47 0.10 3.40 -14.06
C MET A 47 -0.65 2.28 -13.34
N GLY A 48 0.06 1.20 -12.97
CA GLY A 48 -0.51 0.15 -12.14
C GLY A 48 -0.98 0.66 -10.77
N GLY A 49 -2.14 0.21 -10.33
CA GLY A 49 -2.76 0.61 -9.07
C GLY A 49 -2.92 -0.55 -8.07
N CYS A 50 -3.24 -0.16 -6.83
CA CYS A 50 -3.63 -1.07 -5.76
C CYS A 50 -4.65 -0.39 -4.84
N ALA A 51 -5.21 -1.15 -3.90
CA ALA A 51 -6.04 -0.55 -2.87
C ALA A 51 -5.18 0.36 -1.99
N MET A 52 -5.79 1.44 -1.49
CA MET A 52 -5.13 2.35 -0.57
C MET A 52 -5.84 2.30 0.78
N ILE A 53 -5.14 1.79 1.80
CA ILE A 53 -5.68 1.65 3.17
C ILE A 53 -6.21 3.01 3.64
N GLY A 54 -5.38 4.06 3.63
CA GLY A 54 -5.74 5.37 4.17
C GLY A 54 -7.04 5.95 3.60
N GLN A 55 -7.17 5.99 2.27
CA GLN A 55 -8.38 6.52 1.60
C GLN A 55 -9.59 5.61 1.81
N THR A 56 -9.39 4.29 1.80
CA THR A 56 -10.48 3.34 2.07
C THR A 56 -11.02 3.51 3.49
N MET A 57 -10.14 3.72 4.47
CA MET A 57 -10.52 3.91 5.86
C MET A 57 -11.28 5.23 6.07
N ILE A 58 -10.87 6.32 5.41
CA ILE A 58 -11.62 7.59 5.42
C ILE A 58 -13.02 7.37 4.81
N ASN A 59 -13.08 6.66 3.68
CA ASN A 59 -14.34 6.42 2.99
C ASN A 59 -15.33 5.57 3.82
N VAL A 60 -14.84 4.51 4.47
CA VAL A 60 -15.69 3.59 5.26
C VAL A 60 -15.96 4.12 6.67
N LYS A 61 -14.95 4.58 7.40
CA LYS A 61 -15.11 5.03 8.80
C LYS A 61 -15.65 6.46 8.91
N THR A 62 -15.13 7.38 8.11
CA THR A 62 -15.47 8.81 8.26
C THR A 62 -16.68 9.18 7.40
N ALA A 63 -16.73 8.72 6.15
CA ALA A 63 -17.85 9.02 5.24
C ALA A 63 -18.99 8.00 5.30
N GLY A 64 -18.82 6.88 6.01
CA GLY A 64 -19.86 5.85 6.19
C GLY A 64 -20.22 5.10 4.90
N ALA A 65 -19.40 5.18 3.85
CA ALA A 65 -19.69 4.58 2.56
C ALA A 65 -19.55 3.04 2.62
N ARG A 66 -20.61 2.33 2.18
CA ARG A 66 -20.64 0.85 2.17
C ARG A 66 -20.96 0.23 0.80
N THR A 67 -21.15 1.05 -0.23
CA THR A 67 -21.53 0.59 -1.57
C THR A 67 -20.42 0.85 -2.58
N ARG A 68 -20.35 0.01 -3.62
CA ARG A 68 -19.39 0.19 -4.74
C ARG A 68 -19.60 1.48 -5.53
N LEU A 69 -20.77 2.11 -5.37
CA LEU A 69 -21.07 3.40 -6.00
C LEU A 69 -20.12 4.49 -5.50
N SER A 70 -19.67 4.42 -4.24
CA SER A 70 -18.73 5.39 -3.68
C SER A 70 -17.39 5.41 -4.42
N THR A 71 -16.78 4.23 -4.66
CA THR A 71 -15.50 4.15 -5.37
C THR A 71 -15.64 4.49 -6.86
N PHE A 72 -16.77 4.12 -7.47
CA PHE A 72 -17.08 4.53 -8.84
C PHE A 72 -17.19 6.05 -8.96
N LEU A 73 -17.95 6.69 -8.08
CA LEU A 73 -18.09 8.14 -8.05
C LEU A 73 -16.75 8.83 -7.77
N ALA A 74 -15.93 8.31 -6.86
CA ALA A 74 -14.59 8.88 -6.61
C ALA A 74 -13.74 8.95 -7.90
N GLY A 75 -13.73 7.89 -8.70
CA GLY A 75 -13.04 7.88 -10.00
C GLY A 75 -13.65 8.83 -11.03
N VAL A 76 -14.97 8.85 -11.15
CA VAL A 76 -15.69 9.75 -12.09
C VAL A 76 -15.47 11.22 -11.71
N PHE A 77 -15.60 11.57 -10.43
CA PHE A 77 -15.36 12.93 -9.95
C PHE A 77 -13.91 13.36 -10.18
N LEU A 78 -12.93 12.47 -9.91
CA LEU A 78 -11.53 12.76 -10.19
C LEU A 78 -11.31 13.04 -11.69
N MET A 79 -11.91 12.23 -12.57
CA MET A 79 -11.81 12.43 -14.01
C MET A 79 -12.43 13.76 -14.45
N VAL A 80 -13.64 14.08 -13.98
CA VAL A 80 -14.31 15.36 -14.28
C VAL A 80 -13.49 16.55 -13.75
N LEU A 81 -12.97 16.45 -12.53
CA LEU A 81 -12.18 17.52 -11.92
C LEU A 81 -10.89 17.77 -12.71
N CYS A 82 -10.18 16.71 -13.08
CA CYS A 82 -8.95 16.84 -13.89
C CYS A 82 -9.21 17.44 -15.27
N LEU A 83 -10.33 17.08 -15.93
CA LEU A 83 -10.67 17.61 -17.25
C LEU A 83 -11.19 19.05 -17.19
N ALA A 84 -12.01 19.39 -16.19
CA ALA A 84 -12.61 20.72 -16.07
C ALA A 84 -11.65 21.75 -15.47
N PHE A 85 -10.85 21.37 -14.47
CA PHE A 85 -9.94 22.25 -13.74
C PHE A 85 -8.47 22.06 -14.14
N GLY A 86 -8.18 21.37 -15.24
CA GLY A 86 -6.82 21.13 -15.72
C GLY A 86 -5.89 22.36 -15.70
N PRO A 87 -6.33 23.55 -16.17
CA PRO A 87 -5.51 24.78 -16.13
C PRO A 87 -5.23 25.32 -14.72
N VAL A 88 -6.09 25.01 -13.74
CA VAL A 88 -5.89 25.40 -12.33
C VAL A 88 -4.97 24.40 -11.65
N VAL A 89 -5.14 23.11 -11.93
CA VAL A 89 -4.28 22.04 -11.40
C VAL A 89 -2.83 22.21 -11.85
N SER A 90 -2.59 22.68 -13.07
CA SER A 90 -1.23 22.92 -13.57
C SER A 90 -0.53 24.14 -12.93
N GLN A 91 -1.28 25.01 -12.23
CA GLN A 91 -0.72 26.13 -11.48
C GLN A 91 -0.33 25.76 -10.04
N ILE A 92 -0.63 24.53 -9.60
CA ILE A 92 -0.29 24.09 -8.24
C ILE A 92 1.23 24.09 -8.09
N PRO A 93 1.80 24.85 -7.15
CA PRO A 93 3.24 24.93 -6.97
C PRO A 93 3.80 23.58 -6.52
N MET A 94 4.92 23.17 -7.11
CA MET A 94 5.60 21.92 -6.73
C MET A 94 5.93 21.84 -5.24
N ALA A 95 6.16 22.98 -4.58
CA ALA A 95 6.38 23.05 -3.15
C ALA A 95 5.21 22.51 -2.32
N ALA A 96 3.96 22.76 -2.74
CA ALA A 96 2.79 22.23 -2.06
C ALA A 96 2.69 20.70 -2.21
N LEU A 97 2.99 20.17 -3.40
CA LEU A 97 3.02 18.72 -3.65
C LEU A 97 4.09 18.03 -2.81
N VAL A 98 5.30 18.61 -2.72
CA VAL A 98 6.38 18.10 -1.88
C VAL A 98 5.98 18.09 -0.41
N ALA A 99 5.36 19.17 0.10
CA ALA A 99 4.90 19.23 1.49
C ALA A 99 3.90 18.10 1.82
N VAL A 100 2.95 17.83 0.91
CA VAL A 100 2.00 16.72 1.05
C VAL A 100 2.73 15.37 1.03
N MET A 101 3.69 15.17 0.12
CA MET A 101 4.46 13.93 0.07
C MET A 101 5.30 13.69 1.32
N VAL A 102 5.90 14.73 1.91
CA VAL A 102 6.62 14.62 3.18
C VAL A 102 5.65 14.23 4.30
N LEU A 103 4.46 14.85 4.37
CA LEU A 103 3.45 14.48 5.36
C LEU A 103 2.98 13.03 5.20
N VAL A 104 2.80 12.55 3.97
CA VAL A 104 2.43 11.15 3.69
C VAL A 104 3.57 10.19 4.08
N ALA A 105 4.81 10.53 3.77
CA ALA A 105 5.97 9.74 4.19
C ALA A 105 6.06 9.68 5.72
N VAL A 106 5.86 10.81 6.40
CA VAL A 106 5.79 10.89 7.87
C VAL A 106 4.56 10.15 8.43
N GLY A 107 3.49 9.97 7.65
CA GLY A 107 2.33 9.18 8.08
C GLY A 107 2.49 7.67 7.85
N THR A 108 3.35 7.26 6.92
CA THR A 108 3.45 5.86 6.45
C THR A 108 4.44 5.03 7.24
N PHE A 109 5.52 5.64 7.73
CA PHE A 109 6.46 4.94 8.61
C PHE A 109 5.72 4.53 9.92
N ASP A 110 6.18 3.47 10.57
CA ASP A 110 5.65 3.08 11.88
C ASP A 110 6.65 3.50 12.96
N TRP A 111 6.37 4.60 13.65
CA TRP A 111 7.21 5.14 14.72
C TRP A 111 7.30 4.18 15.91
N HIS A 112 6.31 3.29 16.06
CA HIS A 112 6.31 2.29 17.11
C HIS A 112 7.29 1.15 16.84
N SER A 113 7.52 0.79 15.57
CA SER A 113 8.52 -0.22 15.18
C SER A 113 9.96 0.20 15.48
N ILE A 114 10.24 1.50 15.49
CA ILE A 114 11.57 2.05 15.79
C ILE A 114 11.76 2.29 17.30
N ALA A 115 10.66 2.26 18.09
CA ALA A 115 10.72 2.48 19.52
C ALA A 115 11.57 1.38 20.21
N PRO A 116 12.51 1.74 21.10
CA PRO A 116 13.41 0.78 21.75
C PRO A 116 12.68 -0.32 22.54
N ALA A 117 11.48 -0.03 23.04
CA ALA A 117 10.64 -0.97 23.78
C ALA A 117 10.05 -2.07 22.87
N THR A 118 9.64 -1.72 21.65
CA THR A 118 9.13 -2.67 20.65
C THR A 118 10.27 -3.48 20.05
N LEU A 119 11.39 -2.82 19.75
CA LEU A 119 12.57 -3.45 19.17
C LEU A 119 13.21 -4.50 20.09
N LYS A 120 13.13 -4.29 21.42
CA LYS A 120 13.57 -5.30 22.41
C LYS A 120 12.63 -6.50 22.54
N ARG A 121 11.37 -6.37 22.13
CA ARG A 121 10.37 -7.44 22.18
C ARG A 121 10.27 -8.23 20.87
N MET A 122 10.70 -7.65 19.75
CA MET A 122 10.69 -8.32 18.45
C MET A 122 11.80 -9.37 18.34
N PRO A 123 11.53 -10.52 17.71
CA PRO A 123 12.56 -11.50 17.38
C PRO A 123 13.67 -10.89 16.53
N ILE A 124 14.92 -11.24 16.83
CA ILE A 124 16.12 -10.76 16.11
C ILE A 124 16.00 -11.04 14.60
N GLY A 125 15.35 -12.15 14.22
CA GLY A 125 15.09 -12.49 12.83
C GLY A 125 14.23 -11.46 12.09
N GLU A 126 13.15 -10.96 12.70
CA GLU A 126 12.24 -9.99 12.09
C GLU A 126 12.90 -8.61 11.95
N ILE A 127 13.69 -8.21 12.95
CA ILE A 127 14.50 -6.98 12.90
C ILE A 127 15.53 -7.07 11.77
N THR A 128 16.15 -8.23 11.60
CA THR A 128 17.13 -8.46 10.53
C THR A 128 16.49 -8.30 9.15
N VAL A 129 15.30 -8.88 8.94
CA VAL A 129 14.56 -8.71 7.66
C VAL A 129 14.28 -7.24 7.39
N MET A 130 13.76 -6.51 8.39
CA MET A 130 13.43 -5.09 8.28
C MET A 130 14.67 -4.23 7.96
N VAL A 131 15.78 -4.44 8.65
CA VAL A 131 17.00 -3.66 8.42
C VAL A 131 17.57 -3.95 7.03
N VAL A 132 17.57 -5.21 6.60
CA VAL A 132 18.07 -5.60 5.28
C VAL A 132 17.20 -5.01 4.18
N THR A 133 15.85 -5.09 4.27
CA THR A 133 14.98 -4.46 3.27
C THR A 133 15.23 -2.97 3.18
N VAL A 134 15.23 -2.26 4.31
CA VAL A 134 15.40 -0.80 4.31
C VAL A 134 16.78 -0.41 3.77
N ALA A 135 17.86 -1.06 4.21
CA ALA A 135 19.21 -0.76 3.76
C ALA A 135 19.38 -0.97 2.25
N VAL A 136 18.83 -2.05 1.70
CA VAL A 136 18.88 -2.32 0.27
C VAL A 136 18.07 -1.28 -0.51
N VAL A 137 16.85 -0.94 -0.08
CA VAL A 137 16.02 0.06 -0.78
C VAL A 137 16.75 1.41 -0.81
N VAL A 138 17.29 1.86 0.32
CA VAL A 138 17.99 3.16 0.42
C VAL A 138 19.30 3.16 -0.37
N ALA A 139 20.04 2.05 -0.41
CA ALA A 139 21.31 1.99 -1.14
C ALA A 139 21.13 1.85 -2.65
N THR A 140 19.99 1.31 -3.12
CA THR A 140 19.75 1.03 -4.55
C THR A 140 18.73 1.95 -5.20
N ASP A 141 18.07 2.80 -4.42
CA ASP A 141 16.91 3.62 -4.82
C ASP A 141 15.82 2.79 -5.54
N ASN A 142 15.78 1.48 -5.32
CA ASN A 142 14.94 0.54 -6.04
C ASN A 142 14.17 -0.36 -5.08
N LEU A 143 12.90 -0.01 -4.88
CA LEU A 143 11.99 -0.75 -4.01
C LEU A 143 11.86 -2.23 -4.44
N ALA A 144 11.93 -2.53 -5.73
CA ALA A 144 11.77 -3.90 -6.22
C ALA A 144 12.93 -4.81 -5.76
N ILE A 145 14.16 -4.30 -5.79
CA ILE A 145 15.35 -5.04 -5.33
C ILE A 145 15.24 -5.28 -3.82
N GLY A 146 14.88 -4.26 -3.05
CA GLY A 146 14.66 -4.37 -1.61
C GLY A 146 13.63 -5.43 -1.24
N VAL A 147 12.48 -5.44 -1.91
CA VAL A 147 11.42 -6.44 -1.66
C VAL A 147 11.92 -7.87 -1.96
N VAL A 148 12.66 -8.07 -3.05
CA VAL A 148 13.18 -9.40 -3.41
C VAL A 148 14.19 -9.89 -2.37
N ILE A 149 15.19 -9.07 -2.03
CA ILE A 149 16.21 -9.45 -1.05
C ILE A 149 15.58 -9.69 0.31
N GLY A 150 14.70 -8.79 0.77
CA GLY A 150 13.94 -8.95 2.00
C GLY A 150 13.15 -10.24 2.09
N SER A 151 12.43 -10.58 1.02
CA SER A 151 11.65 -11.82 0.96
C SER A 151 12.53 -13.06 1.07
N ILE A 152 13.69 -13.05 0.40
CA ILE A 152 14.67 -14.15 0.49
C ILE A 152 15.24 -14.26 1.91
N THR A 153 15.64 -13.15 2.52
CA THR A 153 16.12 -13.11 3.91
C THR A 153 15.07 -13.65 4.88
N ALA A 154 13.81 -13.25 4.72
CA ALA A 154 12.69 -13.74 5.53
C ALA A 154 12.50 -15.26 5.40
N MET A 155 12.54 -15.79 4.17
CA MET A 155 12.44 -17.24 3.92
C MET A 155 13.58 -18.02 4.60
N VAL A 156 14.82 -17.53 4.51
CA VAL A 156 15.98 -18.20 5.13
C VAL A 156 15.87 -18.21 6.65
N ILE A 157 15.46 -17.08 7.26
CA ILE A 157 15.29 -16.98 8.71
C ILE A 157 14.14 -17.87 9.19
N PHE A 158 13.04 -17.92 8.45
CA PHE A 158 11.92 -18.81 8.74
C PHE A 158 12.35 -20.28 8.67
N ALA A 159 13.04 -20.68 7.60
CA ALA A 159 13.54 -22.04 7.44
C ALA A 159 14.48 -22.45 8.58
N ARG A 160 15.38 -21.55 9.02
CA ARG A 160 16.25 -21.79 10.18
C ARG A 160 15.47 -21.92 11.49
N ARG A 161 14.45 -21.10 11.71
CA ARG A 161 13.60 -21.18 12.90
C ARG A 161 12.84 -22.51 12.96
N VAL A 162 12.34 -22.99 11.82
CA VAL A 162 11.63 -24.29 11.72
C VAL A 162 12.60 -25.47 11.85
N ALA A 163 13.82 -25.37 11.30
CA ALA A 163 14.82 -26.45 11.39
C ALA A 163 15.43 -26.63 12.80
N HIS A 164 15.32 -25.62 13.66
CA HIS A 164 15.77 -25.66 15.06
C HIS A 164 14.61 -25.87 16.06
N LEU A 165 13.38 -26.09 15.56
CA LEU A 165 12.23 -26.59 16.32
C LEU A 165 12.16 -28.12 16.21
#